data_AF-A0A845SZ79-F1
#
_entry.id   AF-A0A845SZ79-F1
#
_cell.length_a   1.000
_cell.length_b   1.000
_cell.length_c   1.000
_cell.angle_alpha   90.00
_cell.angle_beta   90.00
_cell.angle_gamma   90.00
#
_symmetry.space_group_name_H-M   'P 1'
#
loop_
_entity.id
_entity.type
_entity.pdbx_description
1 polymer ?
#
loop_
_entity_poly.entity_id
_entity_poly.type
_entity_poly.pdbx_seq_one_letter_code
_entity_poly.pdbx_strand_id
1 'polypeptide(L)' 'MQYIIDRFEGNFAILEAENGEYTGMERARLPREAEEGDVVVHELGAFRIDHEETERRRARTRQKMKALWDE' A
#
# COMPACT_ATOMS: atom_id res chain seq x y z
N MET A 1 -7.96 -6.01 2.47
CA MET A 1 -6.78 -6.19 3.36
C MET A 1 -5.61 -5.47 2.70
N GLN A 2 -4.84 -4.69 3.46
CA GLN A 2 -3.66 -3.99 2.95
C GLN A 2 -2.41 -4.84 3.15
N TYR A 3 -1.49 -4.77 2.19
CA TYR A 3 -0.20 -5.43 2.23
C TYR A 3 0.87 -4.49 1.71
N ILE A 4 2.08 -4.61 2.23
CA ILE A 4 3.26 -3.86 1.78
C ILE A 4 4.14 -4.83 1.00
N ILE A 5 4.60 -4.44 -0.19
CA ILE A 5 5.57 -5.24 -0.93
C ILE A 5 6.93 -5.08 -0.23
N ASP A 6 7.42 -6.12 0.45
CA ASP A 6 8.73 -6.10 1.12
C ASP A 6 9.87 -6.28 0.11
N ARG A 7 9.77 -7.31 -0.75
CA ARG A 7 10.75 -7.58 -1.82
C ARG A 7 10.20 -8.46 -2.94
N PHE A 8 10.83 -8.42 -4.12
CA PHE A 8 10.59 -9.40 -5.19
C PHE A 8 11.64 -10.50 -5.21
N GLU A 9 11.19 -11.74 -5.19
CA GLU A 9 12.01 -12.95 -5.36
C GLU A 9 11.66 -13.64 -6.68
N GLY A 10 12.32 -13.18 -7.75
CA GLY A 10 12.10 -13.70 -9.11
C GLY A 10 10.67 -13.49 -9.61
N ASN A 11 9.90 -14.57 -9.65
CA ASN A 11 8.49 -14.56 -10.08
C ASN A 11 7.50 -14.37 -8.91
N PHE A 12 8.00 -14.26 -7.68
CA PHE A 12 7.20 -14.05 -6.48
C PHE A 12 7.49 -12.69 -5.86
N ALA A 13 6.53 -12.19 -5.09
CA ALA A 13 6.61 -11.01 -4.28
C ALA A 13 6.33 -11.39 -2.83
N ILE A 14 7.16 -10.91 -1.92
CA ILE A 14 6.96 -11.04 -0.48
C ILE A 14 6.13 -9.84 -0.03
N LEU A 15 4.98 -10.12 0.55
CA LEU A 15 4.02 -9.15 1.03
C LEU A 15 3.98 -9.18 2.56
N GLU A 16 4.19 -8.05 3.22
CA GLU A 16 4.00 -7.90 4.66
C GLU A 16 2.56 -7.42 4.94
N ALA A 17 1.82 -8.17 5.74
CA ALA A 17 0.49 -7.80 6.20
C ALA A 17 0.57 -6.88 7.42
N GLU A 18 -0.51 -6.13 7.71
CA GLU A 18 -0.56 -5.20 8.85
C GLU A 18 -0.34 -5.86 10.23
N ASN A 19 -0.49 -7.19 10.32
CA ASN A 19 -0.22 -7.95 11.54
C ASN A 19 1.25 -8.40 11.67
N GLY A 20 2.12 -8.03 10.72
CA GLY A 20 3.53 -8.44 10.67
C GLY A 20 3.77 -9.83 10.09
N GLU A 21 2.75 -10.50 9.55
CA GLU A 21 2.94 -11.75 8.81
C GLU A 21 3.42 -11.48 7.39
N TYR A 22 4.35 -12.32 6.92
CA TYR A 22 4.82 -12.30 5.55
C TYR A 22 4.11 -13.37 4.73
N THR A 23 3.59 -13.00 3.57
CA THR A 23 2.96 -13.92 2.61
C THR A 23 3.59 -13.80 1.24
N GLY A 24 3.83 -14.93 0.59
CA GLY A 24 4.37 -14.99 -0.76
C GLY A 24 3.26 -15.00 -1.80
N MET A 25 3.37 -14.16 -2.82
CA MET A 25 2.41 -14.08 -3.92
C MET A 25 3.09 -14.09 -5.28
N GLU A 26 2.46 -14.66 -6.29
CA GLU A 26 2.92 -14.54 -7.67
C GLU A 26 2.94 -13.07 -8.09
N ARG A 27 4.09 -12.59 -8.57
CA ARG A 27 4.26 -11.22 -9.08
C ARG A 27 3.26 -10.89 -10.19
N ALA A 28 2.82 -11.90 -10.95
CA ALA A 28 1.80 -11.76 -12.00
C ALA A 28 0.41 -11.36 -11.48
N ARG A 29 0.13 -11.57 -10.18
CA ARG A 29 -1.12 -11.14 -9.53
C ARG A 29 -1.07 -9.70 -9.05
N LEU A 30 0.14 -9.12 -8.95
CA LEU A 30 0.33 -7.74 -8.58
C LEU A 30 0.23 -6.83 -9.83
N PRO A 31 -0.15 -5.56 -9.64
CA PRO A 31 -0.09 -4.56 -10.69
C PRO A 31 1.32 -4.48 -11.28
N ARG A 32 1.45 -4.34 -12.60
CA ARG A 32 2.75 -4.26 -13.28
C ARG A 32 3.60 -3.06 -12.84
N GLU A 33 2.95 -2.04 -12.34
CA GLU A 33 3.58 -0.81 -11.84
C GLU A 33 3.94 -0.89 -10.36
N ALA A 34 3.63 -2.00 -9.66
CA ALA A 34 3.92 -2.16 -8.24
C ALA A 34 5.41 -2.45 -8.01
N GLU A 35 6.01 -1.72 -7.07
CA GLU A 35 7.42 -1.80 -6.71
C GLU A 35 7.61 -2.16 -5.23
N GLU A 36 8.85 -2.46 -4.83
CA GLU A 36 9.17 -2.73 -3.43
C GLU A 36 8.89 -1.46 -2.59
N GLY A 37 8.16 -1.63 -1.50
CA GLY A 37 7.69 -0.55 -0.63
C GLY A 37 6.27 -0.04 -0.95
N ASP A 38 5.66 -0.47 -2.06
CA ASP A 38 4.28 -0.08 -2.37
C ASP A 38 3.25 -0.77 -1.48
N VAL A 39 2.18 -0.03 -1.16
CA VAL A 39 1.02 -0.57 -0.46
C VAL A 39 -0.01 -1.03 -1.48
N VAL A 40 -0.28 -2.32 -1.48
CA VAL A 40 -1.30 -2.95 -2.30
C VAL A 40 -2.47 -3.38 -1.44
N VAL A 41 -3.66 -3.11 -1.93
CA VAL A 41 -4.91 -3.49 -1.29
C VAL A 41 -5.55 -4.60 -2.11
N HIS A 42 -5.85 -5.69 -1.42
CA HIS A 42 -6.61 -6.78 -1.97
C HIS A 42 -8.11 -6.55 -1.73
N GLU A 43 -8.84 -6.29 -2.80
CA GLU A 43 -10.31 -6.15 -2.83
C GLU A 43 -10.88 -6.87 -4.05
N LEU A 44 -12.02 -7.55 -3.86
CA LEU A 44 -12.77 -8.24 -4.92
C LEU A 44 -11.93 -9.25 -5.74
N GLY A 45 -10.89 -9.84 -5.14
CA GLY A 45 -10.03 -10.84 -5.79
C GLY A 45 -8.92 -10.27 -6.67
N ALA A 46 -8.70 -8.96 -6.64
CA ALA A 46 -7.62 -8.29 -7.36
C ALA A 46 -6.79 -7.41 -6.42
N PHE A 47 -5.50 -7.27 -6.73
CA PHE A 47 -4.61 -6.33 -6.06
C PHE A 47 -4.63 -5.01 -6.81
N ARG A 48 -4.80 -3.92 -6.07
CA ARG A 48 -4.65 -2.55 -6.56
C ARG A 48 -3.68 -1.79 -5.67
N ILE A 49 -2.91 -0.89 -6.26
CA ILE A 49 -2.13 0.07 -5.49
C ILE A 49 -3.10 1.09 -4.91
N ASP A 50 -3.08 1.27 -3.60
CA ASP A 50 -3.98 2.21 -2.94
C ASP A 50 -3.39 3.63 -2.92
N HIS A 51 -3.60 4.32 -4.04
CA HIS A 51 -3.31 5.74 -4.18
C HIS A 51 -4.22 6.61 -3.29
N GLU A 52 -5.39 6.12 -2.88
CA GLU A 52 -6.39 6.89 -2.15
C GLU A 52 -6.03 7.00 -0.66
N GLU A 53 -5.56 5.93 -0.02
CA GLU A 53 -4.98 5.99 1.34
C GLU A 53 -3.70 6.84 1.36
N THR A 54 -2.91 6.79 0.28
CA THR A 54 -1.74 7.68 0.07
C THR A 54 -2.16 9.15 0.07
N GLU A 55 -3.19 9.52 -0.69
CA GLU A 55 -3.70 10.90 -0.75
C GLU A 55 -4.49 11.30 0.52
N ARG A 56 -5.21 10.37 1.16
CA ARG A 56 -5.96 10.61 2.39
C ARG A 56 -5.03 10.82 3.59
N ARG A 57 -3.89 10.13 3.67
CA ARG A 57 -2.81 10.45 4.63
C ARG A 57 -2.26 11.86 4.40
N ARG A 58 -2.00 12.25 3.15
CA ARG A 58 -1.58 13.62 2.79
C ARG A 58 -2.63 14.67 3.15
N ALA A 59 -3.92 14.37 2.95
CA ALA A 59 -5.02 15.27 3.29
C ALA A 59 -5.18 15.48 4.81
N ARG A 60 -5.00 14.43 5.63
CA ARG A 60 -5.02 14.57 7.10
C ARG A 60 -3.88 15.43 7.63
N THR A 61 -2.69 15.36 7.02
CA THR A 61 -1.56 16.25 7.37
C THR A 61 -1.88 17.70 7.04
N ARG A 62 -2.51 17.99 5.89
CA ARG A 62 -2.94 19.36 5.53
C ARG A 62 -4.05 19.91 6.43
N GLN A 63 -5.01 19.08 6.86
CA GLN A 63 -6.05 19.54 7.80
C GLN A 63 -5.48 19.95 9.16
N LYS A 64 -4.47 19.25 9.68
CA LYS A 64 -3.80 19.66 10.93
C LYS A 64 -3.07 21.00 10.81
N MET A 65 -2.51 21.34 9.65
CA MET A 65 -1.87 22.63 9.44
C MET A 65 -2.88 23.79 9.33
N LYS A 66 -4.07 23.55 8.77
CA LYS A 66 -5.10 24.59 8.67
C LYS A 66 -5.71 24.94 10.04
N ALA A 67 -5.85 23.97 10.95
CA ALA A 67 -6.37 24.19 12.29
C ALA A 67 -5.44 24.99 13.22
N LEU A 68 -4.18 25.24 12.82
CA LEU A 68 -3.21 26.05 13.56
C LEU A 68 -3.18 27.52 13.10
N TRP A 69 -3.89 27.87 12.03
CA TRP A 69 -3.85 29.20 11.39
C TRP A 69 -5.19 29.95 11.40
N ASP A 70 -6.24 29.35 11.97
CA ASP A 70 -7.45 30.08 12.37
C ASP A 70 -7.27 30.53 13.83
N GLU A 71 -6.63 31.70 13.99
CA GLU A 71 -6.66 32.54 15.19
C GLU A 71 -7.72 33.64 15.00
#